data_AF-A0A938JQH0-F1
#
_entry.id   AF-A0A938JQH0-F1
#
_cell.length_a   1.000
_cell.length_b   1.000
_cell.length_c   1.000
_cell.angle_alpha   90.00
_cell.angle_beta   90.00
_cell.angle_gamma   90.00
#
_symmetry.space_group_name_H-M   'P 1'
#
loop_
_entity.id
_entity.type
_entity.pdbx_description
1 polymer ?
#
loop_
_entity_poly.entity_id
_entity_poly.type
_entity_poly.pdbx_seq_one_letter_code
_entity_poly.pdbx_strand_id
1 'polypeptide(L)'
;MPRFEPFDAVHFAGVTDVTDHTSPPYDVFGEIERDQFATASPHNIVLVDYPMERDGPSRYQSAASTLAAWARSGVTVRDAVPSLTIYRMTFRDEAG
;
A
#
# COMPACT_ATOMS: atom_id res chain seq x y z
N MET A 1 27.15 9.72 10.97
CA MET A 1 26.83 8.98 9.73
C MET A 1 25.49 8.28 9.94
N PRO A 2 24.56 8.30 8.98
CA PRO A 2 23.29 7.59 9.11
C PRO A 2 23.52 6.06 9.14
N ARG A 3 22.71 5.34 9.92
CA ARG A 3 22.66 3.88 9.98
C ARG A 3 21.45 3.39 9.19
N PHE A 4 21.63 2.38 8.35
CA PHE A 4 20.55 1.68 7.67
C PHE A 4 20.38 0.33 8.35
N GLU A 5 19.22 0.10 8.95
CA GLU A 5 18.92 -1.13 9.69
C GLU A 5 17.78 -1.87 8.99
N PRO A 6 17.91 -3.19 8.77
CA PRO A 6 16.83 -3.97 8.20
C PRO A 6 15.67 -4.10 9.20
N PHE A 7 14.48 -4.38 8.68
CA PHE A 7 13.30 -4.64 9.50
C PHE A 7 12.46 -5.74 8.87
N ASP A 8 11.54 -6.31 9.66
CA ASP A 8 10.60 -7.31 9.20
C ASP A 8 9.53 -6.62 8.33
N ALA A 9 9.81 -6.47 7.04
CA ALA A 9 8.97 -5.74 6.10
C ALA A 9 7.65 -6.47 5.88
N VAL A 10 6.59 -5.68 5.65
CA VAL A 10 5.29 -6.19 5.20
C VAL A 10 5.15 -5.87 3.71
N HIS A 11 4.89 -6.88 2.89
CA HIS A 11 4.78 -6.74 1.45
C HIS A 11 3.65 -7.62 0.88
N PHE A 12 3.17 -7.30 -0.32
CA PHE A 12 2.21 -8.15 -1.03
C PHE A 12 2.86 -9.47 -1.44
N ALA A 13 2.13 -10.58 -1.26
CA ALA A 13 2.65 -11.92 -1.56
C ALA A 13 2.28 -12.36 -2.97
N GLY A 14 3.23 -13.00 -3.69
CA GLY A 14 2.96 -13.62 -4.99
C GLY A 14 2.64 -12.64 -6.12
N VAL A 15 2.95 -11.35 -5.94
CA VAL A 15 2.69 -10.29 -6.92
C VAL A 15 3.98 -9.94 -7.65
N THR A 16 3.96 -10.02 -8.99
CA THR A 16 5.06 -9.53 -9.84
C THR A 16 4.82 -8.11 -10.36
N ASP A 17 3.56 -7.70 -10.44
CA ASP A 17 3.14 -6.34 -10.83
C ASP A 17 2.27 -5.73 -9.72
N VAL A 18 2.82 -4.74 -9.04
CA VAL A 18 2.19 -4.09 -7.88
C VAL A 18 1.29 -2.91 -8.27
N THR A 19 1.11 -2.63 -9.56
CA THR A 19 0.36 -1.46 -10.05
C THR A 19 -1.04 -1.39 -9.44
N ASP A 20 -1.81 -2.47 -9.51
CA ASP A 20 -3.18 -2.50 -8.96
C ASP A 20 -3.23 -2.60 -7.43
N HIS A 21 -2.09 -2.86 -6.78
CA HIS A 21 -1.95 -2.95 -5.33
C HIS A 21 -1.51 -1.63 -4.68
N THR A 22 -1.06 -0.68 -5.49
CA THR A 22 -0.48 0.58 -5.02
C THR A 22 -1.30 1.77 -5.52
N SER A 23 -1.11 2.89 -4.85
CA SER A 23 -1.58 4.20 -5.27
C SER A 23 -0.44 5.19 -5.12
N PRO A 24 -0.52 6.39 -5.72
CA PRO A 24 0.33 7.51 -5.33
C PRO A 24 0.21 7.79 -3.82
N PRO A 25 1.08 8.63 -3.24
CA PRO A 25 0.89 9.14 -1.89
C PRO A 25 -0.50 9.78 -1.70
N TYR A 26 -1.17 9.52 -0.57
CA TYR A 26 -2.56 9.95 -0.34
C TYR A 26 -2.76 11.47 -0.39
N ASP A 27 -1.70 12.26 -0.30
CA ASP A 27 -1.69 13.73 -0.32
C ASP A 27 -1.57 14.33 -1.73
N VAL A 28 -1.45 13.51 -2.79
CA VAL A 28 -1.33 13.99 -4.18
C VAL A 28 -2.58 13.81 -5.04
N PHE A 29 -3.66 13.22 -4.51
CA PHE A 29 -4.92 12.99 -5.24
C PHE A 29 -6.15 13.12 -4.33
N GLY A 30 -7.32 13.30 -4.95
CA GLY A 30 -8.59 13.53 -4.27
C GLY A 30 -9.43 12.28 -4.05
N GLU A 31 -10.58 12.47 -3.41
CA GLU A 31 -11.50 11.38 -3.06
C GLU A 31 -12.10 10.63 -4.28
N ILE A 32 -12.19 11.27 -5.45
CA ILE A 32 -12.66 10.63 -6.68
C ILE A 32 -11.64 9.59 -7.16
N GLU A 33 -10.36 9.97 -7.21
CA GLU A 33 -9.26 9.08 -7.62
C GLU A 33 -9.06 7.96 -6.59
N ARG A 34 -9.22 8.29 -5.30
CA ARG A 34 -9.30 7.31 -4.21
C ARG A 34 -10.31 6.21 -4.54
N ASP A 35 -11.54 6.57 -4.87
CA ASP A 35 -12.60 5.60 -5.17
C ASP A 35 -12.30 4.76 -6.44
N GLN A 36 -11.60 5.34 -7.43
CA GLN A 36 -11.12 4.60 -8.59
C GLN A 36 -10.11 3.53 -8.19
N PHE A 37 -9.10 3.86 -7.39
CA PHE A 37 -8.15 2.88 -6.86
C PHE A 37 -8.83 1.79 -6.02
N ALA A 38 -9.76 2.18 -5.15
CA ALA A 38 -10.52 1.26 -4.31
C ALA A 38 -11.41 0.29 -5.12
N THR A 39 -11.91 0.73 -6.28
CA THR A 39 -12.73 -0.08 -7.18
C THR A 39 -11.88 -0.95 -8.11
N ALA A 40 -10.71 -0.45 -8.52
CA ALA A 40 -9.81 -1.16 -9.43
C ALA A 40 -9.30 -2.48 -8.83
N SER A 41 -9.04 -2.51 -7.52
CA SER A 41 -8.58 -3.72 -6.83
C SER A 41 -9.05 -3.79 -5.38
N PRO A 42 -9.54 -4.97 -4.93
CA PRO A 42 -9.91 -5.19 -3.52
C PRO A 42 -8.68 -5.20 -2.58
N HIS A 43 -7.47 -5.19 -3.13
CA HIS A 43 -6.20 -5.21 -2.41
C HIS A 43 -5.35 -3.98 -2.73
N ASN A 44 -5.95 -2.89 -3.19
CA ASN A 44 -5.25 -1.62 -3.37
C ASN A 44 -4.99 -0.96 -2.00
N ILE A 45 -3.75 -0.52 -1.77
CA ILE A 45 -3.31 0.08 -0.49
C ILE A 45 -4.16 1.27 -0.04
N VAL A 46 -4.84 1.96 -0.95
CA VAL A 46 -5.75 3.09 -0.66
C VAL A 46 -6.86 2.74 0.34
N LEU A 47 -7.23 1.46 0.43
CA LEU A 47 -8.20 0.94 1.39
C LEU A 47 -7.67 0.94 2.84
N VAL A 48 -6.37 1.15 3.02
CA VAL A 48 -5.66 1.15 4.29
C VAL A 48 -5.02 2.52 4.58
N ASP A 49 -4.31 3.11 3.62
CA ASP A 49 -3.51 4.32 3.84
C ASP A 49 -4.27 5.63 3.61
N TYR A 50 -5.45 5.59 2.96
CA TYR A 50 -6.35 6.73 2.80
C TYR A 50 -7.79 6.46 3.31
N PRO A 51 -7.99 6.29 4.64
CA PRO A 51 -9.33 6.27 5.24
C PRO A 51 -9.99 7.65 5.18
N MET A 52 -11.24 7.72 4.72
CA MET A 52 -11.88 9.00 4.42
C MET A 52 -12.80 9.46 5.55
N GLU A 53 -12.93 10.77 5.76
CA GLU A 53 -13.82 11.32 6.78
C GLU A 53 -15.28 10.87 6.58
N ARG A 54 -15.71 10.70 5.32
CA ARG A 54 -17.05 10.19 5.00
C ARG A 54 -17.32 8.76 5.49
N ASP A 55 -16.28 7.97 5.76
CA ASP A 55 -16.38 6.61 6.30
C ASP A 55 -16.66 6.62 7.82
N GLY A 56 -16.70 7.81 8.42
CA GLY A 56 -17.09 8.02 9.81
C GLY A 56 -15.96 7.86 10.83
N PRO A 57 -16.30 7.87 12.14
CA PRO A 57 -15.31 7.84 13.22
C PRO A 57 -14.52 6.53 13.28
N SER A 58 -15.08 5.44 12.74
CA SER A 58 -14.45 4.12 12.76
C SER A 58 -13.51 3.87 11.58
N ARG A 59 -13.30 4.84 10.68
CA ARG A 59 -12.51 4.68 9.44
C ARG A 59 -11.14 4.05 9.64
N TYR A 60 -10.39 4.47 10.67
CA TYR A 60 -9.08 3.90 10.97
C TYR A 60 -9.17 2.48 11.55
N GLN A 61 -10.22 2.17 12.29
CA GLN A 61 -10.48 0.82 12.78
C GLN A 61 -10.85 -0.13 11.62
N SER A 62 -11.62 0.37 10.65
CA SER A 62 -11.90 -0.36 9.40
C SER A 62 -10.63 -0.62 8.61
N ALA A 63 -9.77 0.41 8.42
CA ALA A 63 -8.47 0.26 7.75
C ALA A 63 -7.55 -0.76 8.44
N ALA A 64 -7.45 -0.71 9.77
CA ALA A 64 -6.71 -1.69 10.55
C ALA A 64 -7.28 -3.12 10.40
N SER A 65 -8.61 -3.24 10.35
CA SER A 65 -9.28 -4.53 10.15
C SER A 65 -9.03 -5.09 8.75
N THR A 66 -9.01 -4.23 7.72
CA THR A 66 -8.64 -4.56 6.34
C THR A 66 -7.21 -5.09 6.28
N LEU A 67 -6.23 -4.35 6.81
CA LEU A 67 -4.83 -4.77 6.81
C LEU A 67 -4.63 -6.09 7.56
N ALA A 68 -5.30 -6.26 8.70
CA ALA A 68 -5.25 -7.50 9.47
C ALA A 68 -5.91 -8.68 8.73
N ALA A 69 -6.97 -8.43 7.97
CA ALA A 69 -7.58 -9.46 7.11
C ALA A 69 -6.64 -9.90 6.01
N TRP A 70 -5.96 -8.95 5.34
CA TRP A 70 -4.96 -9.25 4.31
C TRP A 70 -3.78 -10.06 4.85
N ALA A 71 -3.30 -9.73 6.04
CA ALA A 71 -2.23 -10.49 6.69
C ALA A 71 -2.67 -11.92 7.02
N ARG A 72 -3.90 -12.11 7.51
CA ARG A 72 -4.45 -13.45 7.82
C ARG A 72 -4.70 -14.30 6.57
N SER A 73 -5.11 -13.68 5.46
CA SER A 73 -5.39 -14.38 4.20
C SER A 73 -4.14 -14.57 3.33
N GLY A 74 -3.00 -14.01 3.72
CA GLY A 74 -1.75 -14.09 2.96
C GLY A 74 -1.67 -13.15 1.77
N VAL A 75 -2.56 -12.15 1.67
CA VAL A 75 -2.47 -11.08 0.66
C VAL A 75 -1.23 -10.23 0.93
N THR A 76 -0.99 -9.91 2.20
CA THR A 76 0.29 -9.37 2.67
C THR A 76 0.97 -10.39 3.55
N VAL A 77 2.30 -10.45 3.45
CA VAL A 77 3.15 -11.28 4.29
C VAL A 77 4.21 -10.42 4.95
N ARG A 78 4.75 -10.94 6.04
CA ARG A 78 5.87 -10.34 6.74
C ARG A 78 7.13 -11.16 6.47
N ASP A 79 8.25 -10.50 6.23
CA ASP A 79 9.53 -11.17 6.10
C ASP A 79 9.82 -11.99 7.36
N ALA A 80 10.36 -13.21 7.17
CA ALA A 80 10.69 -14.11 8.27
C ALA A 80 11.92 -13.64 9.08
N VAL A 81 12.74 -12.79 8.49
CA VAL A 81 13.93 -12.17 9.09
C VAL A 81 14.05 -10.74 8.58
N PRO A 82 14.69 -9.82 9.33
CA PRO A 82 14.89 -8.46 8.89
C PRO A 82 15.59 -8.39 7.52
N SER A 83 15.03 -7.61 6.59
CA SER A 83 15.57 -7.48 5.25
C SER A 83 15.69 -6.01 4.80
N LEU A 84 16.39 -5.79 3.68
CA LEU A 84 16.39 -4.53 2.95
C LEU A 84 15.76 -4.78 1.57
N THR A 85 14.71 -4.04 1.24
CA THR A 85 14.06 -4.13 -0.08
C THR A 85 14.74 -3.19 -1.06
N ILE A 86 15.26 -3.74 -2.17
CA ILE A 86 15.80 -2.94 -3.27
C ILE A 86 14.65 -2.58 -4.21
N TYR A 87 14.39 -1.29 -4.34
CA TYR A 87 13.44 -0.75 -5.31
C TYR A 87 14.18 -0.09 -6.47
N ARG A 88 13.73 -0.36 -7.70
CA ARG A 88 14.21 0.32 -8.91
C ARG A 88 13.00 0.86 -9.67
N MET A 89 13.07 2.13 -10.02
CA MET A 89 12.07 2.82 -10.81
C MET A 89 12.67 3.29 -12.12
N THR A 90 11.88 3.20 -13.19
CA THR A 90 12.12 3.88 -14.46
C THR A 90 10.91 4.75 -14.74
N PHE A 91 11.13 5.99 -15.16
CA PHE A 91 10.07 6.90 -15.59
C PHE A 91 10.47 7.53 -16.92
N ARG A 92 9.47 8.00 -17.67
CA ARG A 92 9.66 8.80 -18.88
C ARG A 92 9.35 10.23 -18.50
N ASP A 93 10.28 11.15 -18.75
CA ASP A 93 10.02 12.58 -18.55
C ASP A 93 9.42 13.19 -19.82
N GLU A 94 9.25 14.51 -19.83
CA GLU A 94 8.69 15.23 -20.98
C GLU A 94 9.57 15.15 -22.23
N ALA A 95 10.86 14.79 -22.10
CA ALA A 95 11.81 14.66 -23.20
C ALA A 95 11.89 13.24 -23.79
N GLY A 96 11.29 12.24 -23.14
CA GLY A 96 11.20 10.85 -23.63
C GLY A 96 12.14 9.89 -22.94
#